data_AF-A0A7V5UEF5-F1
#
_entry.id   AF-A0A7V5UEF5-F1
#
_cell.length_a   1.000
_cell.length_b   1.000
_cell.length_c   1.000
_cell.angle_alpha   90.00
_cell.angle_beta   90.00
_cell.angle_gamma   90.00
#
_symmetry.space_group_name_H-M   'P 1'
#
loop_
_entity.id
_entity.type
_entity.pdbx_description
1 polymer ?
#
loop_
_entity_poly.entity_id
_entity_poly.type
_entity_poly.pdbx_seq_one_letter_code
_entity_poly.pdbx_strand_id
1 'polypeptide(L)'
;MQRILSFIVMSFLFFSFVQGGVLKEKQVTPPKDVPRFAGYAKTSIVVKFDFSVLDQIDVAAAAAKGLTGLPAVDQLNRKYGVQKMIQKFPNLPARVYRGRTILPKAWFKVEFKGEVDPEAVAMAYRRVKGVADAQPIGIHTVEARYPNDPRFSDQWHMDQSNDHDMDAPEAWDIETGNADIIVADLDTGVRYFHKDLGGANASYSNPEAARGNMWINWAEKNGTPGVDDDNNGFVDDWIGWDFVDNVNGVSGEDDDEPDNDPRDFNGHGTHTAGIIAAINNNDYAVTSVGGGWENGSQSETGNGIKVMALRIGYSGYWFIFEVGYVSMDFAADAFYYAADNGARIANCSWGSSNT
;
A
#
# COMPACT_ATOMS: atom_id res chain seq x y z
N MET A 1 5.92 -18.94 92.04
CA MET A 1 4.69 -19.68 91.66
C MET A 1 4.22 -19.16 90.31
N GLN A 2 4.03 -20.10 89.38
CA GLN A 2 3.18 -20.11 88.17
C GLN A 2 3.10 -18.90 87.20
N ARG A 3 3.34 -19.27 85.93
CA ARG A 3 3.13 -18.58 84.66
C ARG A 3 1.67 -18.19 84.43
N ILE A 4 1.41 -17.14 83.62
CA ILE A 4 0.51 -17.21 82.44
C ILE A 4 1.05 -16.26 81.35
N LEU A 5 1.15 -16.79 80.12
CA LEU A 5 1.50 -16.14 78.86
C LEU A 5 0.42 -15.16 78.40
N SER A 6 0.81 -14.09 77.70
CA SER A 6 0.03 -13.56 76.58
C SER A 6 0.99 -13.01 75.52
N PHE A 7 0.98 -13.67 74.37
CA PHE A 7 1.68 -13.27 73.15
C PHE A 7 0.90 -12.12 72.50
N ILE A 8 1.55 -11.00 72.22
CA ILE A 8 1.12 -10.06 71.19
C ILE A 8 2.31 -9.89 70.23
N VAL A 9 2.17 -10.45 69.04
CA VAL A 9 3.09 -10.22 67.92
C VAL A 9 2.65 -8.92 67.26
N MET A 10 3.49 -7.88 67.35
CA MET A 10 3.30 -6.62 66.65
C MET A 10 4.32 -6.57 65.51
N SER A 11 3.87 -6.95 64.31
CA SER A 11 4.65 -6.87 63.08
C SER A 11 4.82 -5.41 62.66
N PHE A 12 6.04 -4.90 62.71
CA PHE A 12 6.41 -3.64 62.05
C PHE A 12 6.76 -3.93 60.59
N LEU A 13 5.84 -3.60 59.68
CA LEU A 13 6.10 -3.50 58.25
C LEU A 13 6.85 -2.19 57.97
N PHE A 14 8.14 -2.29 57.63
CA PHE A 14 8.89 -1.20 57.03
C PHE A 14 8.40 -1.01 55.59
N PHE A 15 7.69 0.10 55.34
CA PHE A 15 7.45 0.58 53.97
C PHE A 15 8.71 1.28 53.47
N SER A 16 9.48 0.61 52.62
CA SER A 16 10.42 1.28 51.73
C SER A 16 9.64 1.87 50.56
N PHE A 17 9.53 3.20 50.50
CA PHE A 17 9.08 3.91 49.31
C PHE A 17 10.10 3.70 48.19
N VAL A 18 9.82 2.78 47.26
CA VAL A 18 10.40 2.84 45.92
C VAL A 18 9.54 3.83 45.15
N GLN A 19 10.08 5.02 44.85
CA GLN A 19 9.52 5.87 43.81
C GLN A 19 9.60 5.10 42.49
N GLY A 20 8.52 4.41 42.13
CA GLY A 20 8.28 3.97 40.77
C GLY A 20 8.11 5.22 39.93
N GLY A 21 9.20 5.74 39.39
CA GLY A 21 9.12 6.69 38.30
C GLY A 21 8.39 5.98 37.16
N VAL A 22 7.17 6.42 36.86
CA VAL A 22 6.52 6.10 35.59
C VAL A 22 7.55 6.45 34.53
N LEU A 23 7.99 5.48 33.73
CA LEU A 23 8.75 5.76 32.53
C LEU A 23 7.85 6.70 31.72
N LYS A 24 8.17 7.99 31.70
CA LYS A 24 7.54 8.90 30.76
C LYS A 24 7.94 8.39 29.40
N GLU A 25 7.00 7.76 28.69
CA GLU A 25 7.13 7.56 27.27
C GLU A 25 7.49 8.91 26.67
N LYS A 26 8.66 8.97 26.06
CA LYS A 26 9.05 10.14 25.31
C LYS A 26 8.11 10.13 24.11
N GLN A 27 7.08 10.99 24.11
CA GLN A 27 6.37 11.29 22.88
C GLN A 27 7.41 11.86 21.91
N VAL A 28 7.80 11.03 20.95
CA VAL A 28 8.61 11.43 19.81
C VAL A 28 7.60 11.93 18.80
N THR A 29 7.55 13.24 18.56
CA THR A 29 6.85 13.77 17.38
C THR A 29 7.80 13.53 16.20
N PRO A 30 7.44 12.67 15.23
CA PRO A 30 8.28 12.42 14.07
C PRO A 30 8.51 13.75 13.32
N PRO A 31 9.74 14.06 12.88
CA PRO A 31 9.94 15.18 11.98
C PRO A 31 9.19 14.92 10.67
N LYS A 32 8.46 15.92 10.15
CA LYS A 32 7.62 15.77 8.96
C LYS A 32 8.35 15.45 7.65
N ASP A 33 9.70 15.37 7.65
CA ASP A 33 10.51 15.25 6.43
C ASP A 33 11.76 14.37 6.59
N VAL A 34 11.73 13.30 7.39
CA VAL A 34 12.89 12.41 7.49
C VAL A 34 12.93 11.44 6.30
N PRO A 35 14.01 11.42 5.49
CA PRO A 35 14.12 10.50 4.37
C PRO A 35 14.14 9.05 4.84
N ARG A 36 13.16 8.26 4.38
CA ARG A 36 12.99 6.84 4.73
C ARG A 36 14.15 5.97 4.33
N PHE A 37 14.78 6.28 3.21
CA PHE A 37 16.02 5.67 2.80
C PHE A 37 17.16 6.62 3.15
N ALA A 38 17.86 6.31 4.24
CA ALA A 38 19.02 7.07 4.66
C ALA A 38 20.27 6.75 3.80
N GLY A 39 20.11 5.89 2.78
CA GLY A 39 21.19 5.37 1.96
C GLY A 39 21.53 3.93 2.27
N TYR A 40 22.44 3.38 1.47
CA TYR A 40 22.99 2.06 1.71
C TYR A 40 24.19 2.11 2.65
N ALA A 41 24.38 1.07 3.45
CA ALA A 41 25.61 0.87 4.19
C ALA A 41 26.82 0.88 3.24
N LYS A 42 27.69 1.88 3.38
CA LYS A 42 28.83 2.09 2.48
C LYS A 42 29.96 1.07 2.64
N THR A 43 29.95 0.28 3.71
CA THR A 43 31.01 -0.66 4.06
C THR A 43 30.57 -2.12 4.05
N SER A 44 29.33 -2.41 3.61
CA SER A 44 28.86 -3.79 3.55
C SER A 44 27.70 -4.03 2.58
N ILE A 45 27.65 -5.25 2.04
CA ILE A 45 26.51 -5.80 1.32
C ILE A 45 26.11 -7.16 1.90
N VAL A 46 25.00 -7.71 1.44
CA VAL A 46 24.64 -9.12 1.66
C VAL A 46 24.75 -9.91 0.35
N VAL A 47 25.25 -11.13 0.44
CA VAL A 47 25.36 -12.07 -0.68
C VAL A 47 24.70 -13.38 -0.26
N LYS A 48 23.88 -13.94 -1.14
CA LYS A 48 23.28 -15.25 -1.03
C LYS A 48 23.95 -16.18 -2.02
N PHE A 49 24.51 -17.29 -1.55
CA PHE A 49 25.07 -18.31 -2.43
C PHE A 49 24.07 -19.40 -2.77
N ASP A 50 24.23 -19.98 -3.95
CA ASP A 50 23.50 -21.17 -4.38
C ASP A 50 23.89 -22.38 -3.53
N PHE A 51 22.93 -23.29 -3.34
CA PHE A 51 23.17 -24.53 -2.60
C PHE A 51 24.34 -25.35 -3.18
N SER A 52 24.56 -25.29 -4.49
CA SER A 52 25.60 -26.04 -5.20
C SER A 52 27.03 -25.68 -4.80
N VAL A 53 27.26 -24.51 -4.22
CA VAL A 53 28.60 -24.03 -3.85
C VAL A 53 28.81 -23.89 -2.34
N LEU A 54 27.75 -23.98 -1.53
CA LEU A 54 27.83 -23.68 -0.09
C LEU A 54 28.83 -24.56 0.65
N ASP A 55 28.85 -25.86 0.38
CA ASP A 55 29.73 -26.79 1.07
C ASP A 55 31.20 -26.68 0.60
N GLN A 56 31.46 -25.89 -0.45
CA GLN A 56 32.81 -25.59 -0.96
C GLN A 56 33.42 -24.32 -0.34
N ILE A 57 32.61 -23.51 0.35
CA ILE A 57 33.07 -22.25 0.93
C ILE A 57 33.87 -22.54 2.21
N ASP A 58 35.11 -22.07 2.25
CA ASP A 58 35.90 -22.01 3.48
C ASP A 58 35.39 -20.85 4.35
N VAL A 59 34.43 -21.16 5.22
CA VAL A 59 33.77 -20.18 6.10
C VAL A 59 34.77 -19.54 7.07
N ALA A 60 35.80 -20.28 7.49
CA ALA A 60 36.80 -19.76 8.42
C ALA A 60 37.71 -18.74 7.73
N ALA A 61 38.21 -19.04 6.52
CA ALA A 61 38.96 -18.10 5.72
C ALA A 61 38.10 -16.90 5.27
N ALA A 62 36.81 -17.12 4.99
CA ALA A 62 35.89 -16.06 4.61
C ALA A 62 35.73 -15.06 5.76
N ALA A 63 35.50 -15.54 6.98
CA ALA A 63 35.36 -14.69 8.16
C ALA A 63 36.66 -13.98 8.55
N ALA A 64 37.81 -14.62 8.39
CA ALA A 64 39.11 -14.08 8.83
C ALA A 64 39.79 -13.17 7.80
N LYS A 65 39.61 -13.46 6.51
CA LYS A 65 40.39 -12.87 5.41
C LYS A 65 39.54 -12.38 4.24
N GLY A 66 38.22 -12.60 4.28
CA GLY A 66 37.35 -12.30 3.15
C GLY A 66 37.59 -13.21 1.94
N LEU A 67 38.14 -14.41 2.13
CA LEU A 67 38.40 -15.37 1.05
C LEU A 67 37.56 -16.62 1.25
N THR A 68 36.72 -16.93 0.26
CA THR A 68 35.77 -18.03 0.27
C THR A 68 36.35 -19.35 -0.22
N GLY A 69 37.48 -19.31 -0.95
CA GLY A 69 38.01 -20.47 -1.67
C GLY A 69 37.38 -20.67 -3.06
N LEU A 70 36.34 -19.91 -3.41
CA LEU A 70 35.76 -19.89 -4.74
C LEU A 70 36.52 -18.87 -5.62
N PRO A 71 37.24 -19.27 -6.69
CA PRO A 71 38.17 -18.37 -7.39
C PRO A 71 37.53 -17.10 -7.94
N ALA A 72 36.33 -17.20 -8.54
CA ALA A 72 35.63 -16.07 -9.13
C ALA A 72 35.13 -15.08 -8.07
N VAL A 73 34.66 -15.58 -6.93
CA VAL A 73 34.24 -14.76 -5.78
C VAL A 73 35.46 -14.10 -5.16
N ASP A 74 36.53 -14.85 -4.94
CA ASP A 74 37.77 -14.34 -4.33
C ASP A 74 38.46 -13.28 -5.20
N GLN A 75 38.30 -13.35 -6.53
CA GLN A 75 38.73 -12.30 -7.44
C GLN A 75 37.96 -10.99 -7.19
N LEU A 76 36.63 -11.05 -7.05
CA LEU A 76 35.83 -9.88 -6.67
C LEU A 76 36.18 -9.39 -5.27
N ASN A 77 36.35 -10.30 -4.31
CA ASN A 77 36.70 -9.96 -2.94
C ASN A 77 38.00 -9.16 -2.88
N ARG A 78 39.02 -9.57 -3.65
CA ARG A 78 40.27 -8.81 -3.81
C ARG A 78 40.06 -7.46 -4.50
N LYS A 79 39.31 -7.43 -5.61
CA LYS A 79 39.03 -6.21 -6.37
C LYS A 79 38.37 -5.12 -5.51
N TYR A 80 37.40 -5.50 -4.69
CA TYR A 80 36.63 -4.57 -3.85
C TYR A 80 37.16 -4.44 -2.42
N GLY A 81 38.31 -5.03 -2.11
CA GLY A 81 38.95 -4.89 -0.79
C GLY A 81 38.12 -5.46 0.36
N VAL A 82 37.49 -6.63 0.17
CA VAL A 82 36.76 -7.34 1.22
C VAL A 82 37.73 -7.72 2.35
N GLN A 83 37.36 -7.41 3.59
CA GLN A 83 38.09 -7.80 4.79
C GLN A 83 37.50 -9.04 5.46
N LYS A 84 36.16 -9.17 5.45
CA LYS A 84 35.44 -10.26 6.09
C LYS A 84 34.22 -10.62 5.28
N MET A 85 33.89 -11.90 5.27
CA MET A 85 32.64 -12.42 4.73
C MET A 85 32.05 -13.39 5.77
N ILE A 86 31.00 -12.93 6.45
CA ILE A 86 30.46 -13.57 7.66
C ILE A 86 29.20 -14.33 7.29
N GLN A 87 29.22 -15.66 7.42
CA GLN A 87 28.03 -16.49 7.24
C GLN A 87 26.97 -16.13 8.28
N LYS A 88 25.73 -15.96 7.82
CA LYS A 88 24.58 -15.70 8.66
C LYS A 88 23.89 -17.02 8.97
N PHE A 89 23.48 -17.17 10.22
CA PHE A 89 22.74 -18.34 10.70
C PHE A 89 23.40 -19.70 10.40
N PRO A 90 24.70 -19.90 10.72
CA PRO A 90 25.44 -21.11 10.33
C PRO A 90 24.83 -22.41 10.89
N ASN A 91 24.17 -22.33 12.03
CA ASN A 91 23.60 -23.49 12.72
C ASN A 91 22.10 -23.72 12.42
N LEU A 92 21.46 -22.86 11.62
CA LEU A 92 20.04 -23.05 11.30
C LEU A 92 19.88 -24.02 10.13
N PRO A 93 19.13 -25.13 10.30
CA PRO A 93 18.89 -26.07 9.23
C PRO A 93 18.01 -25.47 8.13
N ALA A 94 18.04 -26.10 6.96
CA ALA A 94 17.08 -25.80 5.90
C ALA A 94 15.65 -26.11 6.40
N ARG A 95 14.68 -25.26 6.03
CA ARG A 95 13.26 -25.51 6.30
C ARG A 95 12.42 -25.24 5.07
N VAL A 96 11.34 -25.99 4.89
CA VAL A 96 10.36 -25.75 3.82
C VAL A 96 9.21 -24.94 4.40
N TYR A 97 8.89 -23.81 3.76
CA TYR A 97 7.73 -22.99 4.12
C TYR A 97 6.96 -22.63 2.84
N ARG A 98 5.67 -22.98 2.80
CA ARG A 98 4.79 -22.76 1.63
C ARG A 98 5.44 -23.22 0.31
N GLY A 99 6.00 -24.44 0.31
CA GLY A 99 6.66 -25.03 -0.86
C GLY A 99 8.03 -24.44 -1.23
N ARG A 100 8.53 -23.45 -0.49
CA ARG A 100 9.85 -22.82 -0.73
C ARG A 100 10.88 -23.32 0.27
N THR A 101 12.04 -23.74 -0.21
CA THR A 101 13.19 -24.06 0.65
C THR A 101 13.84 -22.77 1.15
N ILE A 102 13.77 -22.54 2.45
CA ILE A 102 14.47 -21.47 3.15
C ILE A 102 15.78 -22.04 3.69
N LEU A 103 16.89 -21.45 3.26
CA LEU A 103 18.23 -21.86 3.66
C LEU A 103 18.98 -20.69 4.30
N PRO A 104 18.84 -20.48 5.63
CA PRO A 104 19.43 -19.32 6.30
C PRO A 104 20.96 -19.27 6.17
N LYS A 105 21.64 -20.43 6.23
CA LYS A 105 23.10 -20.54 6.07
C LYS A 105 23.65 -20.11 4.71
N ALA A 106 22.78 -19.85 3.73
CA ALA A 106 23.19 -19.41 2.40
C ALA A 106 23.59 -17.93 2.35
N TRP A 107 23.22 -17.16 3.38
CA TRP A 107 23.44 -15.72 3.44
C TRP A 107 24.77 -15.39 4.09
N PHE A 108 25.47 -14.42 3.52
CA PHE A 108 26.74 -13.90 4.02
C PHE A 108 26.68 -12.37 4.01
N LYS A 109 27.19 -11.74 5.08
CA LYS A 109 27.48 -10.30 5.07
C LYS A 109 28.92 -10.11 4.62
N VAL A 110 29.12 -9.30 3.59
CA VAL A 110 30.43 -8.90 3.09
C VAL A 110 30.78 -7.55 3.70
N GLU A 111 31.97 -7.44 4.29
CA GLU A 111 32.48 -6.21 4.86
C GLU A 111 33.74 -5.79 4.12
N PHE A 112 33.81 -4.52 3.72
CA PHE A 112 34.92 -3.94 2.97
C PHE A 112 35.85 -3.15 3.89
N LYS A 113 37.12 -2.99 3.49
CA LYS A 113 38.10 -2.18 4.23
C LYS A 113 37.79 -0.67 4.20
N GLY A 114 37.04 -0.22 3.21
CA GLY A 114 36.66 1.17 3.03
C GLY A 114 35.28 1.29 2.40
N GLU A 115 34.88 2.53 2.12
CA GLU A 115 33.61 2.78 1.44
C GLU A 115 33.65 2.29 -0.01
N VAL A 116 32.52 1.74 -0.44
CA VAL A 116 32.29 1.29 -1.81
C VAL A 116 30.98 1.89 -2.32
N ASP A 117 30.76 1.76 -3.62
CA ASP A 117 29.41 1.84 -4.20
C ASP A 117 28.73 0.46 -4.02
N PRO A 118 27.82 0.32 -3.05
CA PRO A 118 27.26 -0.99 -2.71
C PRO A 118 26.34 -1.55 -3.79
N GLU A 119 25.73 -0.69 -4.64
CA GLU A 119 24.91 -1.15 -5.76
C GLU A 119 25.77 -1.73 -6.87
N ALA A 120 26.83 -1.01 -7.26
CA ALA A 120 27.78 -1.50 -8.25
C ALA A 120 28.45 -2.81 -7.82
N VAL A 121 28.79 -2.93 -6.53
CA VAL A 121 29.35 -4.17 -5.99
C VAL A 121 28.32 -5.30 -5.99
N ALA A 122 27.10 -5.08 -5.50
CA ALA A 122 26.04 -6.09 -5.52
C ALA A 122 25.75 -6.59 -6.94
N MET A 123 25.67 -5.69 -7.92
CA MET A 123 25.55 -6.06 -9.34
C MET A 123 26.70 -6.92 -9.85
N ALA A 124 27.94 -6.65 -9.42
CA ALA A 124 29.09 -7.47 -9.78
C ALA A 124 29.00 -8.89 -9.19
N TYR A 125 28.59 -9.04 -7.93
CA TYR A 125 28.40 -10.36 -7.31
C TYR A 125 27.30 -11.18 -8.00
N ARG A 126 26.17 -10.55 -8.36
CA ARG A 126 25.07 -11.24 -9.09
C ARG A 126 25.49 -11.86 -10.43
N ARG A 127 26.61 -11.41 -11.02
CA ARG A 127 27.16 -11.95 -12.27
C ARG A 127 28.09 -13.15 -12.07
N VAL A 128 28.39 -13.53 -10.82
CA VAL A 128 29.28 -14.64 -10.51
C VAL A 128 28.49 -15.94 -10.36
N LYS A 129 28.89 -16.97 -11.10
CA LYS A 129 28.29 -18.31 -10.97
C LYS A 129 28.40 -18.82 -9.52
N GLY A 130 27.29 -19.29 -8.97
CA GLY A 130 27.19 -19.76 -7.59
C GLY A 130 26.71 -18.68 -6.61
N VAL A 131 26.57 -17.42 -7.04
CA VAL A 131 25.85 -16.39 -6.30
C VAL A 131 24.40 -16.39 -6.75
N ALA A 132 23.50 -16.76 -5.85
CA ALA A 132 22.05 -16.77 -6.09
C ALA A 132 21.49 -15.34 -6.11
N ASP A 133 21.99 -14.47 -5.24
CA ASP A 133 21.63 -13.05 -5.19
C ASP A 133 22.70 -12.24 -4.41
N ALA A 134 22.73 -10.94 -4.61
CA ALA A 134 23.51 -10.02 -3.78
C ALA A 134 22.79 -8.67 -3.73
N GLN A 135 22.68 -8.06 -2.55
CA GLN A 135 21.93 -6.83 -2.36
C GLN A 135 22.73 -5.85 -1.48
N PRO A 136 22.67 -4.54 -1.77
CA PRO A 136 23.13 -3.54 -0.82
C PRO A 136 22.27 -3.60 0.46
N ILE A 137 22.82 -3.17 1.60
CA ILE A 137 22.06 -3.11 2.86
C ILE A 137 21.44 -1.72 2.98
N GLY A 138 20.13 -1.62 2.78
CA GLY A 138 19.38 -0.37 2.98
C GLY A 138 19.28 0.01 4.45
N ILE A 139 19.47 1.29 4.75
CA ILE A 139 19.26 1.85 6.09
C ILE A 139 17.98 2.67 6.04
N HIS A 140 17.05 2.34 6.94
CA HIS A 140 15.73 2.95 6.98
C HIS A 140 15.44 3.63 8.31
N THR A 141 14.67 4.72 8.27
CA THR A 141 14.06 5.32 9.46
C THR A 141 12.90 4.45 9.93
N VAL A 142 12.56 4.54 11.21
CA VAL A 142 11.50 3.73 11.86
C VAL A 142 10.21 4.53 12.08
N GLU A 143 9.94 5.50 11.19
CA GLU A 143 8.82 6.46 11.31
C GLU A 143 7.72 6.14 10.28
N ALA A 144 6.45 6.12 10.72
CA ALA A 144 5.26 5.83 9.90
C ALA A 144 5.00 6.89 8.82
N ARG A 145 4.25 6.52 7.77
CA ARG A 145 4.05 7.39 6.59
C ARG A 145 2.90 8.35 6.83
N TYR A 146 3.20 9.64 6.94
CA TYR A 146 2.17 10.66 7.08
C TYR A 146 1.98 11.46 5.80
N PRO A 147 0.74 11.59 5.31
CA PRO A 147 0.40 12.36 4.12
C PRO A 147 0.41 13.86 4.42
N ASN A 148 0.54 14.69 3.38
CA ASN A 148 0.42 16.15 3.51
C ASN A 148 -1.01 16.68 3.27
N ASP A 149 -1.96 15.77 3.05
CA ASP A 149 -3.37 16.04 2.72
C ASP A 149 -4.04 16.80 3.88
N PRO A 150 -4.59 18.01 3.64
CA PRO A 150 -5.04 18.91 4.71
C PRO A 150 -6.15 18.36 5.61
N ARG A 151 -6.91 17.36 5.16
CA ARG A 151 -8.03 16.77 5.91
C ARG A 151 -7.70 15.40 6.49
N PHE A 152 -6.45 14.93 6.39
CA PHE A 152 -6.04 13.65 6.98
C PHE A 152 -6.39 13.54 8.47
N SER A 153 -6.20 14.62 9.23
CA SER A 153 -6.51 14.64 10.67
C SER A 153 -8.00 14.47 11.00
N ASP A 154 -8.90 14.67 10.03
CA ASP A 154 -10.33 14.46 10.22
C ASP A 154 -10.75 13.00 10.01
N GLN A 155 -9.86 12.17 9.45
CA GLN A 155 -10.10 10.77 9.11
C GLN A 155 -9.71 9.87 10.28
N TRP A 156 -10.50 9.91 11.34
CA TRP A 156 -10.28 9.16 12.59
C TRP A 156 -9.98 7.67 12.39
N HIS A 157 -10.53 7.08 11.32
CA HIS A 157 -10.36 5.66 11.01
C HIS A 157 -8.99 5.33 10.41
N MET A 158 -8.19 6.33 10.01
CA MET A 158 -6.87 6.14 9.42
C MET A 158 -5.77 6.07 10.47
N ASP A 159 -5.80 6.98 11.45
CA ASP A 159 -4.86 7.08 12.56
C ASP A 159 -5.48 7.89 13.71
N GLN A 160 -5.58 7.30 14.90
CA GLN A 160 -5.93 8.00 16.12
C GLN A 160 -5.18 7.48 17.34
N SER A 161 -4.98 8.39 18.30
CA SER A 161 -4.16 8.11 19.50
C SER A 161 -4.64 6.99 20.44
N ASN A 162 -5.86 6.48 20.27
CA ASN A 162 -6.39 5.37 21.07
C ASN A 162 -6.31 4.01 20.34
N ASP A 163 -5.69 3.95 19.14
CA ASP A 163 -5.40 2.72 18.41
C ASP A 163 -6.67 1.92 18.04
N HIS A 164 -7.77 2.64 17.81
CA HIS A 164 -9.05 2.09 17.33
C HIS A 164 -9.27 2.47 15.86
N ASP A 165 -8.24 2.29 15.04
CA ASP A 165 -8.22 2.63 13.62
C ASP A 165 -7.75 1.41 12.80
N MET A 166 -7.20 1.66 11.61
CA MET A 166 -6.77 0.64 10.68
C MET A 166 -5.26 0.64 10.42
N ASP A 167 -4.48 1.35 11.24
CA ASP A 167 -3.02 1.46 11.12
C ASP A 167 -2.59 1.89 9.70
N ALA A 168 -3.28 2.88 9.11
CA ALA A 168 -3.04 3.25 7.71
C ALA A 168 -1.61 3.78 7.49
N PRO A 169 -1.06 4.70 8.32
CA PRO A 169 0.34 5.15 8.21
C PRO A 169 1.37 4.02 8.24
N GLU A 170 1.14 2.99 9.05
CA GLU A 170 1.99 1.80 9.18
C GLU A 170 1.84 0.90 7.95
N ALA A 171 0.62 0.69 7.47
CA ALA A 171 0.37 -0.08 6.25
C ALA A 171 1.04 0.55 5.02
N TRP A 172 1.02 1.88 4.92
CA TRP A 172 1.67 2.67 3.88
C TRP A 172 3.20 2.61 3.90
N ASP A 173 3.81 2.04 4.94
CA ASP A 173 5.23 1.66 4.95
C ASP A 173 5.52 0.42 4.11
N ILE A 174 4.49 -0.40 3.87
CA ILE A 174 4.57 -1.64 3.11
C ILE A 174 4.03 -1.43 1.70
N GLU A 175 2.83 -0.85 1.57
CA GLU A 175 2.13 -0.63 0.30
C GLU A 175 1.19 0.57 0.44
N THR A 176 1.25 1.49 -0.52
CA THR A 176 0.41 2.71 -0.54
C THR A 176 -0.74 2.63 -1.55
N GLY A 177 -0.73 1.65 -2.43
CA GLY A 177 -1.67 1.51 -3.53
C GLY A 177 -0.95 1.06 -4.78
N ASN A 178 -1.64 0.30 -5.61
CA ASN A 178 -1.10 -0.25 -6.84
C ASN A 178 -2.05 0.04 -8.00
N ALA A 179 -1.55 0.77 -9.01
CA ALA A 179 -2.29 1.14 -10.21
C ALA A 179 -2.71 -0.04 -11.11
N ASP A 180 -2.16 -1.24 -10.89
CA ASP A 180 -2.60 -2.47 -11.56
C ASP A 180 -3.86 -3.08 -10.91
N ILE A 181 -4.26 -2.61 -9.73
CA ILE A 181 -5.46 -3.07 -9.05
C ILE A 181 -6.65 -2.19 -9.46
N ILE A 182 -7.70 -2.85 -9.93
CA ILE A 182 -8.97 -2.22 -10.30
C ILE A 182 -10.02 -2.60 -9.23
N VAL A 183 -10.65 -1.57 -8.67
CA VAL A 183 -11.83 -1.70 -7.81
C VAL A 183 -13.03 -1.13 -8.56
N ALA A 184 -14.05 -1.96 -8.80
CA ALA A 184 -15.31 -1.51 -9.33
C ALA A 184 -16.14 -0.89 -8.19
N ASP A 185 -16.50 0.39 -8.32
CA ASP A 185 -17.39 1.07 -7.39
C ASP A 185 -18.80 1.08 -7.98
N LEU A 186 -19.64 0.13 -7.52
CA LEU A 186 -21.01 -0.02 -7.97
C LEU A 186 -21.89 0.81 -7.04
N ASP A 187 -22.21 2.03 -7.43
CA ASP A 187 -22.93 2.98 -6.57
C ASP A 187 -23.76 3.97 -7.42
N THR A 188 -24.04 5.14 -6.88
CA THR A 188 -24.77 6.26 -7.53
C THR A 188 -23.97 6.98 -8.62
N GLY A 189 -22.84 6.41 -9.03
CA GLY A 189 -21.86 6.99 -9.94
C GLY A 189 -20.66 7.57 -9.20
N VAL A 190 -19.70 8.13 -9.93
CA VAL A 190 -18.54 8.80 -9.35
C VAL A 190 -18.37 10.16 -10.00
N ARG A 191 -18.16 11.21 -9.20
CA ARG A 191 -17.66 12.50 -9.69
C ARG A 191 -16.18 12.36 -10.06
N TYR A 192 -15.90 11.58 -11.10
CA TYR A 192 -14.57 11.16 -11.51
C TYR A 192 -13.64 12.32 -11.89
N PHE A 193 -14.21 13.49 -12.15
CA PHE A 193 -13.48 14.74 -12.39
C PHE A 193 -13.21 15.57 -11.13
N HIS A 194 -13.50 15.05 -9.94
CA HIS A 194 -13.05 15.63 -8.68
C HIS A 194 -11.53 15.56 -8.61
N LYS A 195 -10.84 16.65 -8.25
CA LYS A 195 -9.36 16.71 -8.34
C LYS A 195 -8.63 15.65 -7.52
N ASP A 196 -9.24 15.23 -6.42
CA ASP A 196 -8.70 14.20 -5.53
C ASP A 196 -8.90 12.75 -6.05
N LEU A 197 -9.62 12.59 -7.16
CA LEU A 197 -9.85 11.31 -7.84
C LEU A 197 -9.35 11.37 -9.29
N GLY A 198 -9.75 12.40 -10.04
CA GLY A 198 -9.40 12.63 -11.44
C GLY A 198 -8.04 13.29 -11.67
N GLY A 199 -7.39 13.85 -10.65
CA GLY A 199 -6.10 14.52 -10.77
C GLY A 199 -6.18 16.01 -11.12
N ALA A 200 -5.02 16.65 -11.21
CA ALA A 200 -4.87 18.11 -11.22
C ALA A 200 -5.65 18.84 -12.33
N ASN A 201 -5.76 18.22 -13.51
CA ASN A 201 -6.38 18.80 -14.70
C ASN A 201 -7.87 18.48 -14.85
N ALA A 202 -8.39 17.56 -14.04
CA ALA A 202 -9.78 17.17 -14.09
C ALA A 202 -10.66 18.26 -13.45
N SER A 203 -11.78 18.54 -14.09
CA SER A 203 -12.78 19.50 -13.59
C SER A 203 -14.13 19.25 -14.23
N TYR A 204 -15.18 19.90 -13.72
CA TYR A 204 -16.51 19.81 -14.32
C TYR A 204 -16.52 20.22 -15.81
N SER A 205 -15.74 21.23 -16.19
CA SER A 205 -15.60 21.69 -17.57
C SER A 205 -14.58 20.92 -18.40
N ASN A 206 -13.85 19.98 -17.80
CA ASN A 206 -12.85 19.15 -18.45
C ASN A 206 -12.83 17.74 -17.82
N PRO A 207 -13.97 17.02 -17.87
CA PRO A 207 -14.12 15.76 -17.15
C PRO A 207 -13.26 14.65 -17.76
N GLU A 208 -13.07 14.69 -19.07
CA GLU A 208 -12.24 13.77 -19.85
C GLU A 208 -10.74 13.81 -19.53
N ALA A 209 -10.27 14.83 -18.79
CA ALA A 209 -8.90 14.89 -18.29
C ALA A 209 -8.69 14.11 -17.00
N ALA A 210 -9.72 13.42 -16.49
CA ALA A 210 -9.59 12.51 -15.37
C ALA A 210 -8.57 11.40 -15.69
N ARG A 211 -7.44 11.42 -14.98
CA ARG A 211 -6.35 10.45 -15.13
C ARG A 211 -5.68 10.10 -13.80
N GLY A 212 -6.23 10.59 -12.69
CA GLY A 212 -5.78 10.36 -11.32
C GLY A 212 -5.85 8.88 -10.91
N ASN A 213 -6.67 8.56 -9.91
CA ASN A 213 -6.95 7.20 -9.46
C ASN A 213 -8.25 6.62 -10.06
N MET A 214 -8.73 7.20 -11.17
CA MET A 214 -9.81 6.61 -11.96
C MET A 214 -9.26 5.56 -12.94
N TRP A 215 -9.99 4.46 -13.11
CA TRP A 215 -9.76 3.49 -14.17
C TRP A 215 -10.10 4.12 -15.53
N ILE A 216 -9.34 3.74 -16.55
CA ILE A 216 -9.52 4.25 -17.92
C ILE A 216 -9.52 3.05 -18.85
N ASN A 217 -10.61 2.88 -19.62
CA ASN A 217 -10.63 2.02 -20.77
C ASN A 217 -9.83 2.69 -21.90
N TRP A 218 -8.57 2.31 -22.07
CA TRP A 218 -7.70 2.93 -23.07
C TRP A 218 -8.04 2.55 -24.52
N ALA A 219 -8.84 1.50 -24.73
CA ALA A 219 -9.35 1.17 -26.05
C ALA A 219 -10.33 2.25 -26.50
N GLU A 220 -11.36 2.50 -25.70
CA GLU A 220 -12.35 3.56 -25.93
C GLU A 220 -11.76 4.96 -25.86
N LYS A 221 -10.92 5.25 -24.85
CA LYS A 221 -10.35 6.60 -24.68
C LYS A 221 -9.49 7.06 -25.86
N ASN A 222 -8.87 6.12 -26.58
CA ASN A 222 -8.10 6.39 -27.80
C ASN A 222 -8.86 5.97 -29.07
N GLY A 223 -10.12 5.58 -28.91
CA GLY A 223 -10.99 5.01 -29.92
C GLY A 223 -11.63 6.05 -30.83
N THR A 224 -12.63 5.59 -31.56
CA THR A 224 -13.44 6.40 -32.48
C THR A 224 -14.74 6.78 -31.79
N PRO A 225 -15.05 8.08 -31.63
CA PRO A 225 -16.30 8.50 -30.97
C PRO A 225 -17.54 7.84 -31.60
N GLY A 226 -18.39 7.26 -30.75
CA GLY A 226 -19.61 6.55 -31.11
C GLY A 226 -19.38 5.12 -31.59
N VAL A 227 -18.22 4.53 -31.33
CA VAL A 227 -17.87 3.15 -31.67
C VAL A 227 -17.47 2.42 -30.40
N ASP A 228 -17.92 1.17 -30.26
CA ASP A 228 -17.42 0.23 -29.27
C ASP A 228 -16.12 -0.39 -29.85
N ASP A 229 -14.98 0.16 -29.46
CA ASP A 229 -13.66 -0.16 -30.02
C ASP A 229 -13.07 -1.46 -29.43
N ASP A 230 -13.42 -1.83 -28.19
CA ASP A 230 -13.02 -3.09 -27.57
C ASP A 230 -14.02 -4.25 -27.78
N ASN A 231 -15.19 -3.96 -28.37
CA ASN A 231 -16.31 -4.89 -28.63
C ASN A 231 -16.87 -5.53 -27.36
N ASN A 232 -16.91 -4.79 -26.26
CA ASN A 232 -17.46 -5.25 -24.98
C ASN A 232 -19.00 -5.07 -24.88
N GLY A 233 -19.63 -4.40 -25.85
CA GLY A 233 -21.06 -4.11 -25.90
C GLY A 233 -21.45 -2.72 -25.39
N PHE A 234 -20.49 -1.91 -24.98
CA PHE A 234 -20.66 -0.59 -24.40
C PHE A 234 -19.90 0.45 -25.24
N VAL A 235 -20.61 1.43 -25.79
CA VAL A 235 -20.02 2.39 -26.72
C VAL A 235 -19.32 3.51 -25.94
N ASP A 236 -18.04 3.76 -26.20
CA ASP A 236 -17.26 4.85 -25.60
C ASP A 236 -17.15 4.78 -24.05
N ASP A 237 -17.16 3.59 -23.43
CA ASP A 237 -17.11 3.35 -21.96
C ASP A 237 -15.72 3.63 -21.32
N TRP A 238 -15.17 4.82 -21.60
CA TRP A 238 -13.78 5.18 -21.32
C TRP A 238 -13.40 5.26 -19.84
N ILE A 239 -14.36 5.41 -18.92
CA ILE A 239 -14.12 5.55 -17.46
C ILE A 239 -15.01 4.63 -16.60
N GLY A 240 -15.80 3.80 -17.26
CA GLY A 240 -16.87 3.00 -16.67
C GLY A 240 -18.17 3.21 -17.44
N TRP A 241 -19.29 2.84 -16.81
CA TRP A 241 -20.59 2.80 -17.47
C TRP A 241 -21.73 3.18 -16.52
N ASP A 242 -22.75 3.81 -17.08
CA ASP A 242 -24.01 4.08 -16.44
C ASP A 242 -25.10 3.08 -16.84
N PHE A 243 -25.59 2.32 -15.86
CA PHE A 243 -26.61 1.30 -16.03
C PHE A 243 -28.03 1.81 -15.75
N VAL A 244 -28.20 3.07 -15.35
CA VAL A 244 -29.51 3.62 -15.00
C VAL A 244 -30.41 3.67 -16.25
N ASP A 245 -31.57 3.02 -16.16
CA ASP A 245 -32.54 2.95 -17.26
C ASP A 245 -33.96 3.28 -16.77
N ASN A 246 -34.54 4.36 -17.30
CA ASN A 246 -35.94 4.75 -17.16
C ASN A 246 -36.47 4.65 -15.71
N VAL A 247 -35.82 5.35 -14.80
CA VAL A 247 -36.22 5.48 -13.39
C VAL A 247 -36.90 6.83 -13.12
N ASN A 248 -37.37 7.06 -11.89
CA ASN A 248 -37.95 8.35 -11.50
C ASN A 248 -36.99 9.10 -10.57
N GLY A 249 -35.99 9.75 -11.16
CA GLY A 249 -35.00 10.56 -10.49
C GLY A 249 -35.50 11.96 -10.13
N VAL A 250 -34.60 12.73 -9.52
CA VAL A 250 -34.82 14.16 -9.25
C VAL A 250 -34.73 14.99 -10.54
N SER A 251 -35.16 16.24 -10.49
CA SER A 251 -35.04 17.13 -11.65
C SER A 251 -33.58 17.34 -12.04
N GLY A 252 -33.22 16.96 -13.27
CA GLY A 252 -31.86 17.08 -13.80
C GLY A 252 -30.95 15.89 -13.50
N GLU A 253 -31.51 14.81 -12.95
CA GLU A 253 -30.90 13.49 -12.98
C GLU A 253 -30.74 13.02 -14.43
N ASP A 254 -29.77 12.17 -14.66
CA ASP A 254 -29.61 11.39 -15.88
C ASP A 254 -30.22 10.01 -15.64
N ASP A 255 -31.50 9.83 -15.97
CA ASP A 255 -32.29 8.67 -15.53
C ASP A 255 -33.11 8.00 -16.64
N ASP A 256 -32.89 8.40 -17.89
CA ASP A 256 -33.68 7.99 -19.04
C ASP A 256 -33.07 6.80 -19.81
N GLU A 257 -31.74 6.74 -19.97
CA GLU A 257 -31.07 5.69 -20.76
C GLU A 257 -29.64 5.37 -20.28
N PRO A 258 -29.21 4.09 -20.33
CA PRO A 258 -27.83 3.70 -20.02
C PRO A 258 -26.82 4.28 -21.03
N ASP A 259 -25.72 4.86 -20.54
CA ASP A 259 -24.69 5.45 -21.39
C ASP A 259 -23.27 5.43 -20.78
N ASN A 260 -22.33 6.11 -21.44
CA ASN A 260 -20.92 6.15 -21.06
C ASN A 260 -20.57 7.22 -20.01
N ASP A 261 -21.57 7.75 -19.30
CA ASP A 261 -21.43 8.83 -18.35
C ASP A 261 -21.80 8.42 -16.91
N PRO A 262 -20.91 7.73 -16.18
CA PRO A 262 -21.19 7.27 -14.82
C PRO A 262 -21.03 8.41 -13.78
N ARG A 263 -21.40 9.65 -14.11
CA ARG A 263 -21.32 10.80 -13.22
C ARG A 263 -22.27 10.64 -12.03
N ASP A 264 -21.78 11.02 -10.86
CA ASP A 264 -22.57 10.97 -9.63
C ASP A 264 -23.48 12.20 -9.48
N PHE A 265 -24.78 11.96 -9.32
CA PHE A 265 -25.80 12.97 -9.06
C PHE A 265 -26.26 13.00 -7.60
N ASN A 266 -25.93 11.99 -6.79
CA ASN A 266 -26.33 11.90 -5.38
C ASN A 266 -25.21 12.29 -4.41
N GLY A 267 -23.98 11.86 -4.70
CA GLY A 267 -22.78 12.09 -3.90
C GLY A 267 -22.30 10.86 -3.10
N HIS A 268 -23.13 9.83 -2.96
CA HIS A 268 -22.79 8.65 -2.18
C HIS A 268 -21.63 7.87 -2.82
N GLY A 269 -21.66 7.65 -4.14
CA GLY A 269 -20.64 6.91 -4.87
C GLY A 269 -19.31 7.68 -4.97
N THR A 270 -19.37 9.01 -5.10
CA THR A 270 -18.16 9.84 -5.01
C THR A 270 -17.50 9.72 -3.63
N HIS A 271 -18.30 9.62 -2.57
CA HIS A 271 -17.79 9.47 -1.21
C HIS A 271 -17.14 8.09 -1.01
N THR A 272 -17.74 7.01 -1.51
CA THR A 272 -17.14 5.66 -1.47
C THR A 272 -15.87 5.58 -2.30
N ALA A 273 -15.85 6.11 -3.52
CA ALA A 273 -14.67 6.22 -4.36
C ALA A 273 -13.52 6.96 -3.66
N GLY A 274 -13.84 8.05 -2.94
CA GLY A 274 -12.88 8.78 -2.11
C GLY A 274 -12.26 7.92 -1.01
N ILE A 275 -13.04 7.09 -0.31
CA ILE A 275 -12.52 6.17 0.71
C ILE A 275 -11.63 5.08 0.09
N ILE A 276 -11.96 4.62 -1.13
CA ILE A 276 -11.21 3.59 -1.85
C ILE A 276 -9.85 4.14 -2.31
N ALA A 277 -9.85 5.27 -3.04
CA ALA A 277 -8.66 5.71 -3.78
C ALA A 277 -8.53 7.24 -3.98
N ALA A 278 -8.98 8.11 -3.06
CA ALA A 278 -8.51 9.50 -3.04
C ALA A 278 -6.96 9.56 -3.10
N ILE A 279 -6.40 10.48 -3.88
CA ILE A 279 -4.96 10.52 -4.19
C ILE A 279 -4.17 11.02 -2.97
N ASN A 280 -3.38 10.16 -2.34
CA ASN A 280 -2.63 10.52 -1.13
C ASN A 280 -1.38 11.36 -1.44
N ASN A 281 -0.99 12.18 -0.47
CA ASN A 281 0.21 13.01 -0.43
C ASN A 281 0.31 14.02 -1.58
N ASN A 282 -0.84 14.62 -1.92
CA ASN A 282 -1.00 15.51 -3.06
C ASN A 282 -1.28 16.99 -2.65
N ASP A 283 -1.14 17.33 -1.36
CA ASP A 283 -1.47 18.63 -0.75
C ASP A 283 -2.94 19.07 -0.90
N TYR A 284 -3.86 18.12 -1.10
CA TYR A 284 -5.26 18.39 -1.35
C TYR A 284 -6.18 17.45 -0.57
N ALA A 285 -7.34 17.98 -0.17
CA ALA A 285 -8.44 17.23 0.44
C ALA A 285 -8.03 16.08 1.40
N VAL A 286 -8.37 14.83 1.08
CA VAL A 286 -8.37 13.67 1.99
C VAL A 286 -7.45 12.57 1.48
N THR A 287 -7.16 11.59 2.32
CA THR A 287 -6.50 10.35 1.89
C THR A 287 -7.45 9.18 1.78
N SER A 288 -6.95 8.09 1.22
CA SER A 288 -7.62 6.81 1.11
C SER A 288 -6.64 5.67 1.39
N VAL A 289 -7.21 4.48 1.59
CA VAL A 289 -6.44 3.28 1.93
C VAL A 289 -5.50 2.90 0.79
N GLY A 290 -5.98 2.99 -0.46
CA GLY A 290 -5.27 2.60 -1.67
C GLY A 290 -4.89 3.75 -2.59
N GLY A 291 -4.78 4.97 -2.05
CA GLY A 291 -4.62 6.22 -2.80
C GLY A 291 -3.30 6.40 -3.55
N GLY A 292 -2.35 5.50 -3.36
CA GLY A 292 -0.98 5.67 -3.84
C GLY A 292 -0.23 6.65 -2.95
N TRP A 293 0.79 7.32 -3.50
CA TRP A 293 1.53 8.36 -2.81
C TRP A 293 2.24 9.31 -3.78
N GLU A 294 1.80 10.56 -3.82
CA GLU A 294 2.38 11.60 -4.66
C GLU A 294 3.62 12.26 -4.06
N ASN A 295 4.22 13.21 -4.77
CA ASN A 295 5.44 13.91 -4.36
C ASN A 295 5.18 15.18 -3.51
N GLY A 296 4.00 15.28 -2.89
CA GLY A 296 3.59 16.42 -2.09
C GLY A 296 2.81 17.49 -2.86
N SER A 297 2.38 17.22 -4.09
CA SER A 297 1.54 18.13 -4.88
C SER A 297 0.65 17.32 -5.81
N GLN A 298 -0.49 17.89 -6.23
CA GLN A 298 -1.38 17.24 -7.19
C GLN A 298 -0.67 16.91 -8.49
N SER A 299 -0.80 15.65 -8.90
CA SER A 299 -0.37 15.12 -10.19
C SER A 299 -1.55 15.04 -11.16
N GLU A 300 -1.25 15.00 -12.46
CA GLU A 300 -2.27 14.69 -13.47
C GLU A 300 -2.67 13.21 -13.40
N THR A 301 -1.71 12.34 -13.07
CA THR A 301 -1.88 10.90 -13.00
C THR A 301 -1.59 10.38 -11.61
N GLY A 302 -2.53 9.65 -11.03
CA GLY A 302 -2.36 9.02 -9.73
C GLY A 302 -1.64 7.69 -9.84
N ASN A 303 -0.92 7.30 -8.79
CA ASN A 303 -0.24 6.00 -8.70
C ASN A 303 -0.92 5.01 -7.73
N GLY A 304 -2.13 5.31 -7.27
CA GLY A 304 -2.95 4.43 -6.45
C GLY A 304 -3.80 3.45 -7.25
N ILE A 305 -4.65 2.72 -6.53
CA ILE A 305 -5.70 1.84 -7.08
C ILE A 305 -6.55 2.60 -8.09
N LYS A 306 -7.04 1.88 -9.11
CA LYS A 306 -7.93 2.44 -10.14
C LYS A 306 -9.39 2.13 -9.83
N VAL A 307 -10.19 3.18 -9.65
CA VAL A 307 -11.64 3.09 -9.43
C VAL A 307 -12.33 3.06 -10.78
N MET A 308 -13.03 1.97 -11.06
CA MET A 308 -13.94 1.85 -12.20
C MET A 308 -15.33 2.34 -11.77
N ALA A 309 -15.82 3.41 -12.38
CA ALA A 309 -17.07 4.05 -11.99
C ALA A 309 -18.25 3.32 -12.62
N LEU A 310 -19.02 2.58 -11.83
CA LEU A 310 -20.22 1.88 -12.30
C LEU A 310 -21.44 2.48 -11.64
N ARG A 311 -22.18 3.30 -12.39
CA ARG A 311 -23.40 3.93 -11.89
C ARG A 311 -24.55 2.94 -12.03
N ILE A 312 -25.03 2.44 -10.90
CA ILE A 312 -26.18 1.51 -10.77
C ILE A 312 -27.31 2.13 -9.94
N GLY A 313 -27.12 3.38 -9.56
CA GLY A 313 -27.99 4.12 -8.66
C GLY A 313 -28.19 5.55 -9.10
N TYR A 314 -29.28 6.12 -8.62
CA TYR A 314 -29.80 7.42 -9.03
C TYR A 314 -30.29 8.19 -7.81
N SER A 315 -30.30 9.52 -7.91
CA SER A 315 -30.88 10.39 -6.89
C SER A 315 -32.39 10.51 -7.10
N GLY A 316 -33.17 10.28 -6.05
CA GLY A 316 -34.63 10.37 -6.08
C GLY A 316 -35.22 10.96 -4.80
N TYR A 317 -36.55 11.14 -4.77
CA TYR A 317 -37.24 11.69 -3.60
C TYR A 317 -37.89 10.61 -2.74
N TRP A 318 -37.48 10.54 -1.48
CA TRP A 318 -38.30 9.95 -0.42
C TRP A 318 -39.03 11.06 0.33
N PHE A 319 -40.32 11.23 0.01
CA PHE A 319 -41.16 12.32 0.50
C PHE A 319 -40.62 13.70 0.07
N ILE A 320 -39.93 14.43 0.96
CA ILE A 320 -39.30 15.74 0.66
C ILE A 320 -37.78 15.70 0.75
N PHE A 321 -37.21 14.52 1.00
CA PHE A 321 -35.77 14.33 1.13
C PHE A 321 -35.24 13.64 -0.11
N GLU A 322 -34.14 14.17 -0.63
CA GLU A 322 -33.36 13.51 -1.66
C GLU A 322 -32.59 12.34 -1.03
N VAL A 323 -32.64 11.17 -1.68
CA VAL A 323 -31.96 9.95 -1.26
C VAL A 323 -31.43 9.21 -2.48
N GLY A 324 -30.35 8.45 -2.29
CA GLY A 324 -29.83 7.54 -3.32
C GLY A 324 -30.62 6.24 -3.36
N TYR A 325 -30.97 5.80 -4.55
CA TYR A 325 -31.53 4.48 -4.83
C TYR A 325 -30.55 3.68 -5.66
N VAL A 326 -30.55 2.35 -5.50
CA VAL A 326 -29.85 1.42 -6.40
C VAL A 326 -30.85 0.39 -6.92
N SER A 327 -30.66 -0.06 -8.16
CA SER A 327 -31.44 -1.16 -8.71
C SER A 327 -30.60 -2.44 -8.80
N MET A 328 -31.21 -3.57 -8.44
CA MET A 328 -30.49 -4.85 -8.34
C MET A 328 -30.26 -5.53 -9.69
N ASP A 329 -31.07 -5.21 -10.71
CA ASP A 329 -30.81 -5.59 -12.09
C ASP A 329 -29.62 -4.82 -12.65
N PHE A 330 -29.56 -3.49 -12.45
CA PHE A 330 -28.39 -2.67 -12.82
C PHE A 330 -27.12 -3.19 -12.12
N ALA A 331 -27.22 -3.51 -10.83
CA ALA A 331 -26.12 -4.12 -10.09
C ALA A 331 -25.67 -5.46 -10.70
N ALA A 332 -26.61 -6.31 -11.13
CA ALA A 332 -26.28 -7.59 -11.73
C ALA A 332 -25.51 -7.43 -13.05
N ASP A 333 -25.93 -6.51 -13.90
CA ASP A 333 -25.26 -6.21 -15.17
C ASP A 333 -23.87 -5.59 -14.93
N ALA A 334 -23.77 -4.66 -13.98
CA ALA A 334 -22.52 -4.03 -13.59
C ALA A 334 -21.48 -5.04 -13.07
N PHE A 335 -21.87 -6.12 -12.40
CA PHE A 335 -20.92 -7.16 -12.01
C PHE A 335 -20.30 -7.90 -13.19
N TYR A 336 -21.06 -8.15 -14.26
CA TYR A 336 -20.51 -8.75 -15.49
C TYR A 336 -19.53 -7.81 -16.15
N TYR A 337 -19.93 -6.55 -16.35
CA TYR A 337 -19.06 -5.51 -16.89
C TYR A 337 -17.76 -5.39 -16.09
N ALA A 338 -17.85 -5.32 -14.75
CA ALA A 338 -16.69 -5.21 -13.87
C ALA A 338 -15.72 -6.38 -14.06
N ALA A 339 -16.24 -7.61 -14.05
CA ALA A 339 -15.42 -8.81 -14.16
C ALA A 339 -14.71 -8.91 -15.52
N ASP A 340 -15.46 -8.63 -16.60
CA ASP A 340 -14.99 -8.70 -17.98
C ASP A 340 -13.95 -7.60 -18.28
N ASN A 341 -14.11 -6.41 -17.69
CA ASN A 341 -13.15 -5.31 -17.76
C ASN A 341 -12.01 -5.38 -16.72
N GLY A 342 -11.83 -6.54 -16.09
CA GLY A 342 -10.62 -6.85 -15.32
C GLY A 342 -10.67 -6.47 -13.85
N ALA A 343 -11.78 -5.93 -13.33
CA ALA A 343 -11.93 -5.71 -11.89
C ALA A 343 -11.88 -7.05 -11.13
N ARG A 344 -11.27 -7.02 -9.95
CA ARG A 344 -11.15 -8.19 -9.06
C ARG A 344 -11.72 -7.94 -7.66
N ILE A 345 -12.13 -6.70 -7.41
CA ILE A 345 -12.71 -6.22 -6.17
C ILE A 345 -13.90 -5.35 -6.58
N ALA A 346 -15.04 -5.52 -5.89
CA ALA A 346 -16.21 -4.69 -6.04
C ALA A 346 -16.55 -4.07 -4.69
N ASN A 347 -16.82 -2.76 -4.66
CA ASN A 347 -17.42 -2.07 -3.53
C ASN A 347 -18.94 -2.05 -3.71
N CYS A 348 -19.66 -2.47 -2.65
CA CYS A 348 -21.12 -2.56 -2.65
C CYS A 348 -21.66 -1.89 -1.39
N SER A 349 -21.71 -0.56 -1.38
CA SER A 349 -22.19 0.22 -0.22
C SER A 349 -23.71 0.36 -0.20
N TRP A 350 -24.40 -0.74 -0.49
CA TRP A 350 -25.85 -0.85 -0.63
C TRP A 350 -26.35 -2.22 -0.18
N GLY A 351 -27.66 -2.37 -0.05
CA GLY A 351 -28.30 -3.61 0.37
C GLY A 351 -29.19 -4.22 -0.72
N SER A 352 -29.52 -5.51 -0.56
CA SER A 352 -30.51 -6.20 -1.38
C SER A 352 -31.57 -6.86 -0.50
N SER A 353 -32.80 -6.92 -0.98
CA SER A 353 -33.91 -7.62 -0.32
C SER A 353 -34.03 -9.09 -0.74
N ASN A 354 -33.33 -9.52 -1.79
CA ASN A 354 -33.28 -10.90 -2.23
C ASN A 354 -32.03 -11.57 -1.65
N THR A 355 -32.22 -12.65 -0.88
CA THR A 355 -31.14 -13.41 -0.20
C THR A 355 -30.78 -14.69 -0.92
#